data_AF-A0A2V6KC15-F1
#
_entry.id   AF-A0A2V6KC15-F1
#
_cell.length_a   1.000
_cell.length_b   1.000
_cell.length_c   1.000
_cell.angle_alpha   90.00
_cell.angle_beta   90.00
_cell.angle_gamma   90.00
#
_symmetry.space_group_name_H-M   'P 1'
#
loop_
_entity.id
_entity.type
_entity.pdbx_description
1 polymer ?
#
loop_
_entity_poly.entity_id
_entity_poly.type
_entity_poly.pdbx_seq_one_letter_code
_entity_poly.pdbx_strand_id
1 'polypeptide(L)'
;QKISAHWREIQAAGKIKGFSTPAALCSSPTWMQKNRQRLSTINSQAVRETLEQTLDAEGFTRDAFQPAFTLIDGLQHVADPNVPLPDWRTQLPQSSSWWFLVDRYFGRDPLLTTGFVTTDQPVSTHAQSQELGRDLPVAGVPMIISGWSYALADLQPWSHHQLLIISALMAIFDISLLAILYRDLRLWLIQVITLAFGIGAMIASMKLLHAHLNLLNVLSFRLVLAIGVDYGIYVVLVWQKTREIEHDVAGVVKPVLLAGLTAVSGFGSLALARNPALTGLGIACAIGIFWSLVATIFFTLPAMAAAKPKR
;
A
#
# COMPACT_ATOMS: atom_id res chain seq x y z
N GLN A 1 10.88 -18.16 -20.14
CA GLN A 1 11.67 -17.80 -21.34
C GLN A 1 11.18 -16.52 -22.01
N LYS A 2 9.91 -16.40 -22.47
CA LYS A 2 9.38 -15.14 -23.01
C LYS A 2 9.54 -13.95 -22.04
N ILE A 3 9.21 -14.16 -20.76
CA ILE A 3 9.43 -13.17 -19.68
C ILE A 3 10.90 -12.76 -19.59
N SER A 4 11.81 -13.74 -19.52
CA SER A 4 13.25 -13.48 -19.38
C SER A 4 13.89 -12.79 -20.58
N ALA A 5 13.29 -12.87 -21.77
CA ALA A 5 13.71 -12.13 -22.95
C ALA A 5 13.18 -10.69 -22.89
N HIS A 6 11.88 -10.52 -22.66
CA HIS A 6 11.22 -9.22 -22.51
C HIS A 6 11.85 -8.37 -21.40
N TRP A 7 12.06 -8.94 -20.22
CA TRP A 7 12.68 -8.22 -19.11
C TRP A 7 14.16 -7.88 -19.35
N ARG A 8 14.85 -8.62 -20.23
CA ARG A 8 16.21 -8.29 -20.67
C ARG A 8 16.22 -7.03 -21.53
N GLU A 9 15.21 -6.85 -22.39
CA GLU A 9 15.03 -5.63 -23.19
C GLU A 9 14.71 -4.43 -22.30
N ILE A 10 13.82 -4.61 -21.31
CA ILE A 10 13.49 -3.57 -20.31
C ILE A 10 14.72 -3.18 -19.48
N GLN A 11 15.54 -4.16 -19.10
CA GLN A 11 16.79 -3.92 -18.38
C GLN A 11 17.79 -3.15 -19.24
N ALA A 12 17.93 -3.53 -20.53
CA ALA A 12 18.78 -2.81 -21.48
C ALA A 12 18.32 -1.36 -21.71
N ALA A 13 17.01 -1.11 -21.61
CA ALA A 13 16.42 0.23 -21.65
C ALA A 13 16.57 1.03 -20.34
N GLY A 14 17.22 0.48 -19.30
CA GLY A 14 17.47 1.16 -18.02
C GLY A 14 16.22 1.36 -17.16
N LYS A 15 15.12 0.64 -17.44
CA LYS A 15 13.86 0.77 -16.67
C LYS A 15 13.85 -0.10 -15.41
N ILE A 16 14.63 -1.18 -15.41
CA ILE A 16 14.84 -2.06 -14.27
C ILE A 16 16.33 -2.26 -14.08
N LYS A 17 16.76 -2.37 -12.82
CA LYS A 17 18.14 -2.66 -12.44
C LYS A 17 18.52 -4.09 -12.76
N GLY A 18 17.59 -5.00 -12.49
CA GLY A 18 17.78 -6.42 -12.70
C GLY A 18 16.52 -7.21 -12.48
N PHE A 19 16.59 -8.49 -12.84
CA PHE A 19 15.49 -9.41 -12.64
C PHE A 19 16.01 -10.82 -12.36
N SER A 20 15.17 -11.62 -11.72
CA SER A 20 15.39 -13.05 -11.57
C SER A 20 14.11 -13.80 -11.91
N THR A 21 14.24 -14.84 -12.74
CA THR A 21 13.12 -15.66 -13.20
C THR A 21 13.46 -17.13 -13.02
N PRO A 22 12.44 -18.00 -12.81
CA PRO A 22 12.66 -19.45 -12.68
C PRO A 22 13.18 -20.10 -13.95
N ALA A 23 13.15 -19.40 -15.09
CA ALA A 23 13.54 -19.94 -16.39
C ALA A 23 15.01 -20.39 -16.47
N ALA A 24 15.88 -19.89 -15.58
CA ALA A 24 17.27 -20.35 -15.48
C ALA A 24 17.39 -21.69 -14.73
N LEU A 25 16.42 -22.01 -13.87
CA LEU A 25 16.43 -23.21 -13.03
C LEU A 25 15.64 -24.34 -13.67
N CYS A 26 14.49 -24.04 -14.29
CA CYS A 26 13.65 -25.04 -14.93
C CYS A 26 13.09 -24.54 -16.27
N SER A 27 13.05 -25.46 -17.24
CA SER A 27 12.31 -25.22 -18.49
C SER A 27 10.81 -25.26 -18.24
N SER A 28 10.02 -24.52 -19.02
CA SER A 28 8.56 -24.61 -18.89
C SER A 28 8.04 -25.96 -19.42
N PRO A 29 6.93 -26.51 -18.88
CA PRO A 29 6.35 -27.76 -19.37
C PRO A 29 6.06 -27.72 -20.88
N THR A 30 5.56 -26.59 -21.39
CA THR A 30 5.33 -26.37 -22.82
C THR A 30 6.61 -26.46 -23.65
N TRP A 31 7.73 -25.96 -23.12
CA TRP A 31 9.03 -26.02 -23.79
C TRP A 31 9.60 -27.44 -23.75
N MET A 32 9.48 -28.12 -22.61
CA MET A 32 9.87 -29.52 -22.47
C MET A 32 9.10 -30.41 -23.46
N GLN A 33 7.80 -30.18 -23.64
CA GLN A 33 6.97 -30.91 -24.59
C GLN A 33 7.34 -30.64 -26.04
N LYS A 34 7.69 -29.39 -26.38
CA LYS A 34 8.23 -29.03 -27.70
C LYS A 34 9.59 -29.70 -27.96
N ASN A 35 10.46 -29.76 -26.95
CA ASN A 35 11.74 -30.46 -27.05
C ASN A 35 11.54 -31.97 -27.19
N ARG A 36 10.57 -32.56 -26.46
CA ARG A 36 10.18 -33.96 -26.61
C ARG A 36 9.75 -34.26 -28.04
N GLN A 37 8.87 -33.43 -28.61
CA GLN A 37 8.46 -33.56 -30.02
C GLN A 37 9.63 -33.47 -31.00
N ARG A 38 10.66 -32.65 -30.71
CA ARG A 38 11.88 -32.61 -31.53
C ARG A 38 12.71 -33.86 -31.36
N LEU A 39 12.89 -34.34 -30.14
CA LEU A 39 13.65 -35.56 -29.85
C LEU A 39 13.01 -36.79 -30.48
N SER A 40 11.67 -36.87 -30.51
CA SER A 40 10.96 -37.99 -31.16
C SER A 40 11.16 -38.04 -32.69
N THR A 41 11.64 -36.97 -33.32
CA THR A 41 12.00 -36.98 -34.76
C THR A 41 13.40 -37.53 -35.02
N ILE A 42 14.23 -37.67 -33.99
CA ILE A 42 15.60 -38.20 -34.11
C ILE A 42 15.53 -39.72 -34.02
N ASN A 43 16.10 -40.41 -35.01
CA ASN A 43 16.26 -41.85 -34.97
C ASN A 43 17.43 -42.21 -34.04
N SER A 44 17.16 -42.44 -32.76
CA SER A 44 18.17 -42.77 -31.74
C SER A 44 18.95 -44.04 -32.08
N GLN A 45 18.30 -45.01 -32.73
CA GLN A 45 18.93 -46.26 -33.14
C GLN A 45 19.96 -46.04 -34.25
N ALA A 46 19.61 -45.23 -35.26
CA ALA A 46 20.58 -44.83 -36.29
C ALA A 46 21.74 -44.01 -35.72
N VAL A 47 21.50 -43.13 -34.72
CA VAL A 47 22.57 -42.38 -34.04
C VAL A 47 23.51 -43.31 -33.28
N ARG A 48 22.95 -44.30 -32.57
CA ARG A 48 23.74 -45.32 -31.86
C ARG A 48 24.59 -46.15 -32.82
N GLU A 49 23.99 -46.68 -33.88
CA GLU A 49 24.69 -47.49 -34.90
C GLU A 49 25.80 -46.69 -35.58
N THR A 50 25.55 -45.42 -35.92
CA THR A 50 26.56 -44.54 -36.53
C THR A 50 27.72 -44.27 -35.56
N LEU A 51 27.42 -44.04 -34.27
CA LEU A 51 28.44 -43.83 -33.25
C LEU A 51 29.30 -45.08 -33.07
N GLU A 52 28.69 -46.27 -33.00
CA GLU A 52 29.40 -47.55 -32.90
C GLU A 52 30.33 -47.77 -34.09
N GLN A 53 29.84 -47.58 -35.32
CA GLN A 53 30.63 -47.74 -36.54
C GLN A 53 31.82 -46.76 -36.59
N THR A 54 31.62 -45.52 -36.13
CA THR A 54 32.67 -44.49 -36.13
C THR A 54 33.76 -44.82 -35.11
N LEU A 55 33.37 -45.29 -33.91
CA LEU A 55 34.33 -45.68 -32.88
C LEU A 55 35.19 -46.86 -33.33
N ASP A 56 34.58 -47.85 -33.99
CA ASP A 56 35.31 -49.00 -34.54
C ASP A 56 36.27 -48.58 -35.67
N ALA A 57 35.84 -47.68 -36.56
CA ALA A 57 36.65 -47.21 -37.68
C ALA A 57 37.90 -46.42 -37.25
N GLU A 58 37.77 -45.61 -36.20
CA GLU A 58 38.86 -44.79 -35.64
C GLU A 58 39.70 -45.54 -34.59
N GLY A 59 39.39 -46.82 -34.31
CA GLY A 59 40.13 -47.66 -33.38
C GLY A 59 39.94 -47.31 -31.90
N PHE A 60 38.85 -46.63 -31.54
CA PHE A 60 38.52 -46.32 -30.15
C PHE A 60 37.85 -47.50 -29.43
N THR A 61 38.11 -47.63 -28.14
CA THR A 61 37.43 -48.63 -27.30
C THR A 61 36.03 -48.15 -26.90
N ARG A 62 35.02 -48.98 -27.17
CA ARG A 62 33.61 -48.69 -26.88
C ARG A 62 33.35 -48.40 -25.40
N ASP A 63 34.08 -49.06 -24.51
CA ASP A 63 33.93 -48.89 -23.05
C ASP A 63 34.23 -47.46 -22.59
N ALA A 64 35.16 -46.77 -23.25
CA ALA A 64 35.48 -45.38 -22.93
C ALA A 64 34.32 -44.42 -23.22
N PHE A 65 33.39 -44.82 -24.10
CA PHE A 65 32.25 -44.03 -24.56
C PHE A 65 30.91 -44.53 -24.01
N GLN A 66 30.89 -45.45 -23.04
CA GLN A 66 29.67 -45.86 -22.34
C GLN A 66 28.79 -44.69 -21.86
N PRO A 67 29.33 -43.57 -21.32
CA PRO A 67 28.53 -42.41 -20.96
C PRO A 67 27.76 -41.77 -22.14
N ALA A 68 28.28 -41.87 -23.37
CA ALA A 68 27.61 -41.37 -24.56
C ALA A 68 26.42 -42.26 -24.95
N PHE A 69 26.59 -43.59 -24.85
CA PHE A 69 25.51 -44.54 -25.12
C PHE A 69 24.38 -44.42 -24.09
N THR A 70 24.70 -44.29 -22.80
CA THR A 70 23.69 -44.06 -21.76
C THR A 70 22.96 -42.73 -21.93
N LEU A 71 23.63 -41.70 -22.44
CA LEU A 71 22.99 -40.43 -22.78
C LEU A 71 21.98 -40.59 -23.93
N ILE A 72 22.32 -41.34 -24.99
CA ILE A 72 21.41 -41.61 -26.11
C ILE A 72 20.17 -42.37 -25.62
N ASP A 73 20.36 -43.39 -24.78
CA ASP A 73 19.25 -44.16 -24.20
C ASP A 73 18.36 -43.29 -23.31
N GLY A 74 18.96 -42.41 -22.50
CA GLY A 74 18.25 -41.45 -21.67
C GLY A 74 17.42 -40.46 -22.51
N LEU A 75 17.98 -39.95 -23.62
CA LEU A 75 17.25 -39.07 -24.54
C LEU A 75 16.06 -39.79 -25.19
N GLN A 76 16.22 -41.07 -25.56
CA GLN A 76 15.15 -41.89 -26.10
C GLN A 76 14.03 -42.10 -25.06
N HIS A 77 14.38 -42.36 -23.80
CA HIS A 77 13.41 -42.50 -22.72
C HIS A 77 12.59 -41.21 -22.50
N VAL A 78 13.24 -40.04 -22.54
CA VAL A 78 12.55 -38.74 -22.36
C VAL A 78 11.70 -38.35 -23.58
N ALA A 79 12.04 -38.87 -24.76
CA ALA A 79 11.29 -38.67 -26.00
C ALA A 79 9.92 -39.39 -26.01
N ASP A 80 9.76 -40.46 -25.22
CA ASP A 80 8.52 -41.22 -25.13
C ASP A 80 7.36 -40.36 -24.56
N PRO A 81 6.24 -40.22 -25.28
CA PRO A 81 5.08 -39.47 -24.81
C PRO A 81 4.42 -40.07 -23.56
N ASN A 82 4.58 -41.37 -23.31
CA ASN A 82 4.00 -42.05 -22.14
C ASN A 82 4.77 -41.77 -20.85
N VAL A 83 6.02 -41.26 -20.95
CA VAL A 83 6.81 -40.89 -19.78
C VAL A 83 6.35 -39.51 -19.28
N PRO A 84 5.94 -39.37 -18.00
CA PRO A 84 5.55 -38.07 -17.45
C PRO A 84 6.70 -37.07 -17.57
N LEU A 85 6.38 -35.79 -17.74
CA LEU A 85 7.40 -34.75 -17.71
C LEU A 85 8.06 -34.74 -16.32
N PRO A 86 9.39 -34.54 -16.26
CA PRO A 86 10.09 -34.52 -14.99
C PRO A 86 9.57 -33.38 -14.09
N ASP A 87 9.18 -33.73 -12.87
CA ASP A 87 8.84 -32.77 -11.82
C ASP A 87 10.11 -32.44 -11.03
N TRP A 88 10.44 -31.15 -10.93
CA TRP A 88 11.60 -30.72 -10.17
C TRP A 88 11.48 -31.10 -8.69
N ARG A 89 10.26 -31.24 -8.14
CA ARG A 89 10.06 -31.62 -6.73
C ARG A 89 10.48 -33.04 -6.41
N THR A 90 10.39 -33.93 -7.39
CA THR A 90 10.84 -35.32 -7.24
C THR A 90 12.34 -35.44 -7.49
N GLN A 91 12.90 -34.58 -8.35
CA GLN A 91 14.32 -34.57 -8.68
C GLN A 91 15.19 -33.83 -7.64
N LEU A 92 14.64 -32.81 -6.99
CA LEU A 92 15.31 -32.05 -5.93
C LEU A 92 14.58 -32.34 -4.60
N PRO A 93 15.08 -33.26 -3.77
CA PRO A 93 14.49 -33.50 -2.46
C PRO A 93 14.68 -32.30 -1.54
N GLN A 94 13.82 -32.16 -0.52
CA GLN A 94 13.88 -31.09 0.48
C GLN A 94 15.21 -31.01 1.25
N SER A 95 15.97 -32.11 1.29
CA SER A 95 17.31 -32.17 1.88
C SER A 95 18.40 -31.48 1.04
N SER A 96 18.10 -31.12 -0.21
CA SER A 96 19.05 -30.43 -1.09
C SER A 96 19.23 -28.96 -0.70
N SER A 97 20.47 -28.47 -0.69
CA SER A 97 20.78 -27.05 -0.47
C SER A 97 20.14 -26.12 -1.51
N TRP A 98 19.78 -26.64 -2.69
CA TRP A 98 19.13 -25.91 -3.77
C TRP A 98 17.61 -25.84 -3.64
N TRP A 99 17.01 -26.66 -2.75
CA TRP A 99 15.56 -26.73 -2.56
C TRP A 99 14.95 -25.35 -2.27
N PHE A 100 15.55 -24.61 -1.33
CA PHE A 100 15.06 -23.27 -0.94
C PHE A 100 15.01 -22.29 -2.11
N LEU A 101 15.99 -22.34 -3.02
CA LEU A 101 15.99 -21.44 -4.17
C LEU A 101 14.84 -21.77 -5.10
N VAL A 102 14.59 -23.06 -5.39
CA VAL A 102 13.51 -23.47 -6.30
C VAL A 102 12.15 -23.24 -5.64
N ASP A 103 11.98 -23.60 -4.37
CA ASP A 103 10.75 -23.36 -3.60
C ASP A 103 10.35 -21.88 -3.56
N ARG A 104 11.33 -20.96 -3.56
CA ARG A 104 11.08 -19.51 -3.64
C ARG A 104 10.46 -19.05 -4.97
N TYR A 105 10.74 -19.72 -6.08
CA TYR A 105 10.23 -19.32 -7.40
C TYR A 105 8.95 -20.06 -7.81
N PHE A 106 8.66 -21.22 -7.23
CA PHE A 106 7.53 -22.06 -7.64
C PHE A 106 6.50 -22.18 -6.52
N GLY A 107 5.26 -21.73 -6.79
CA GLY A 107 4.15 -21.91 -5.87
C GLY A 107 3.76 -23.39 -5.76
N ARG A 108 2.82 -23.74 -4.86
CA ARG A 108 2.32 -25.13 -4.74
C ARG A 108 1.81 -25.67 -6.08
N ASP A 109 1.18 -24.81 -6.88
CA ASP A 109 0.82 -25.10 -8.27
C ASP A 109 2.06 -24.96 -9.19
N PRO A 110 2.46 -26.01 -9.93
CA PRO A 110 3.59 -25.97 -10.86
C PRO A 110 3.43 -24.97 -12.01
N LEU A 111 2.22 -24.47 -12.29
CA LEU A 111 1.97 -23.42 -13.27
C LEU A 111 2.15 -22.01 -12.71
N LEU A 112 2.18 -21.86 -11.39
CA LEU A 112 2.34 -20.58 -10.73
C LEU A 112 3.82 -20.35 -10.39
N THR A 113 4.38 -19.31 -11.00
CA THR A 113 5.78 -18.95 -10.80
C THR A 113 5.90 -17.50 -10.35
N THR A 114 6.89 -17.26 -9.49
CA THR A 114 7.22 -15.93 -8.98
C THR A 114 8.46 -15.44 -9.71
N GLY A 115 8.44 -14.22 -10.24
CA GLY A 115 9.63 -13.53 -10.72
C GLY A 115 9.96 -12.37 -9.80
N PHE A 116 11.24 -12.04 -9.63
CA PHE A 116 11.67 -10.86 -8.89
C PHE A 116 12.21 -9.82 -9.86
N VAL A 117 11.78 -8.58 -9.72
CA VAL A 117 12.27 -7.43 -10.48
C VAL A 117 12.78 -6.40 -9.49
N THR A 118 13.96 -5.84 -9.74
CA THR A 118 14.53 -4.75 -8.94
C THR A 118 14.63 -3.50 -9.79
N THR A 119 14.20 -2.38 -9.23
CA THR A 119 14.30 -1.05 -9.85
C THR A 119 15.52 -0.31 -9.32
N ASP A 120 16.04 0.66 -10.08
CA ASP A 120 17.19 1.45 -9.64
C ASP A 120 16.86 2.36 -8.46
N GLN A 121 15.62 2.85 -8.41
CA GLN A 121 15.08 3.65 -7.32
C GLN A 121 13.79 3.03 -6.78
N PRO A 122 13.48 3.24 -5.48
CA PRO A 122 12.21 2.80 -4.93
C PRO A 122 11.06 3.48 -5.68
N VAL A 123 10.12 2.66 -6.17
CA VAL A 123 8.87 3.12 -6.80
C VAL A 123 8.11 3.91 -5.75
N SER A 124 8.01 5.21 -5.96
CA SER A 124 7.43 6.15 -4.99
C SER A 124 6.31 6.99 -5.57
N THR A 125 6.12 6.94 -6.89
CA THR A 125 5.08 7.71 -7.58
C THR A 125 4.12 6.81 -8.33
N HIS A 126 2.86 7.24 -8.42
CA HIS A 126 1.83 6.51 -9.17
C HIS A 126 2.21 6.35 -10.65
N ALA A 127 2.83 7.37 -11.26
CA ALA A 127 3.28 7.31 -12.65
C ALA A 127 4.30 6.19 -12.89
N GLN A 128 5.28 6.03 -11.98
CA GLN A 128 6.25 4.93 -12.05
C GLN A 128 5.57 3.57 -11.88
N SER A 129 4.62 3.46 -10.94
CA SER A 129 3.83 2.25 -10.75
C SER A 129 3.05 1.87 -12.02
N GLN A 130 2.40 2.85 -12.64
CA GLN A 130 1.64 2.65 -13.87
C GLN A 130 2.54 2.26 -15.06
N GLU A 131 3.72 2.86 -15.17
CA GLU A 131 4.71 2.50 -16.20
C GLU A 131 5.17 1.04 -16.04
N LEU A 132 5.53 0.63 -14.82
CA LEU A 132 5.86 -0.76 -14.50
C LEU A 132 4.69 -1.71 -14.78
N GLY A 133 3.47 -1.29 -14.43
CA GLY A 133 2.22 -2.01 -14.68
C GLY A 133 1.93 -2.23 -16.16
N ARG A 134 2.37 -1.31 -17.03
CA ARG A 134 2.22 -1.40 -18.48
C ARG A 134 3.35 -2.19 -19.14
N ASP A 135 4.58 -1.98 -18.70
CA ASP A 135 5.76 -2.44 -19.42
C ASP A 135 6.22 -3.85 -18.99
N LEU A 136 6.01 -4.24 -17.72
CA LEU A 136 6.42 -5.57 -17.24
C LEU A 136 5.59 -6.74 -17.80
N PRO A 137 4.25 -6.63 -17.96
CA PRO A 137 3.45 -7.75 -18.47
C PRO A 137 3.83 -8.15 -19.89
N VAL A 138 3.85 -9.47 -20.12
CA VAL A 138 4.11 -10.04 -21.44
C VAL A 138 2.79 -10.53 -22.03
N ALA A 139 2.51 -10.16 -23.28
CA ALA A 139 1.31 -10.59 -23.98
C ALA A 139 1.14 -12.13 -23.96
N GLY A 140 -0.04 -12.60 -23.53
CA GLY A 140 -0.37 -14.02 -23.46
C GLY A 140 0.19 -14.76 -22.23
N VAL A 141 0.76 -14.05 -21.25
CA VAL A 141 1.15 -14.62 -19.96
C VAL A 141 0.39 -13.91 -18.84
N PRO A 142 -0.53 -14.59 -18.13
CA PRO A 142 -1.21 -13.99 -16.99
C PRO A 142 -0.18 -13.67 -15.91
N MET A 143 -0.08 -12.40 -15.53
CA MET A 143 0.91 -11.93 -14.58
C MET A 143 0.27 -10.96 -13.60
N ILE A 144 0.62 -11.12 -12.33
CA ILE A 144 0.22 -10.22 -11.25
C ILE A 144 1.48 -9.57 -10.72
N ILE A 145 1.54 -8.24 -10.77
CA ILE A 145 2.64 -7.48 -10.21
C ILE A 145 2.30 -7.18 -8.75
N SER A 146 3.22 -7.50 -7.85
CA SER A 146 3.07 -7.25 -6.42
C SER A 146 4.40 -6.76 -5.84
N GLY A 147 4.31 -5.92 -4.82
CA GLY A 147 5.45 -5.35 -4.12
C GLY A 147 5.02 -4.20 -3.23
N TRP A 148 5.68 -4.05 -2.07
CA TRP A 148 5.34 -2.99 -1.12
C TRP A 148 5.41 -1.59 -1.73
N SER A 149 6.48 -1.29 -2.46
CA SER A 149 6.68 -0.01 -3.14
C SER A 149 5.66 0.23 -4.25
N TYR A 150 5.37 -0.79 -5.07
CA TYR A 150 4.37 -0.73 -6.13
C TYR A 150 2.95 -0.49 -5.56
N ALA A 151 2.54 -1.30 -4.59
CA ALA A 151 1.21 -1.19 -3.98
C ALA A 151 1.02 0.14 -3.26
N LEU A 152 2.05 0.62 -2.54
CA LEU A 152 1.95 1.90 -1.84
C LEU A 152 1.88 3.09 -2.82
N ALA A 153 2.68 3.07 -3.89
CA ALA A 153 2.66 4.09 -4.93
C ALA A 153 1.32 4.12 -5.69
N ASP A 154 0.68 2.95 -5.87
CA ASP A 154 -0.63 2.83 -6.50
C ASP A 154 -1.77 3.33 -5.60
N LEU A 155 -1.68 3.07 -4.29
CA LEU A 155 -2.67 3.47 -3.30
C LEU A 155 -2.62 4.96 -2.92
N GLN A 156 -1.49 5.64 -3.14
CA GLN A 156 -1.31 7.04 -2.77
C GLN A 156 -2.36 7.99 -3.38
N PRO A 157 -2.59 8.02 -4.71
CA PRO A 157 -3.60 8.92 -5.30
C PRO A 157 -5.02 8.57 -4.87
N TRP A 158 -5.34 7.28 -4.74
CA TRP A 158 -6.64 6.83 -4.23
C TRP A 158 -6.89 7.37 -2.82
N SER A 159 -5.87 7.30 -1.95
CA SER A 159 -5.95 7.80 -0.58
C SER A 159 -6.22 9.31 -0.52
N HIS A 160 -5.49 10.11 -1.31
CA HIS A 160 -5.72 11.57 -1.34
C HIS A 160 -7.12 11.92 -1.84
N HIS A 161 -7.59 11.27 -2.90
CA HIS A 161 -8.91 11.57 -3.47
C HIS A 161 -10.05 11.18 -2.52
N GLN A 162 -9.97 10.00 -1.91
CA GLN A 162 -10.97 9.54 -0.94
C GLN A 162 -10.98 10.41 0.32
N LEU A 163 -9.82 10.82 0.82
CA LEU A 163 -9.75 11.73 1.97
C LEU A 163 -10.40 13.08 1.66
N LEU A 164 -10.19 13.63 0.47
CA LEU A 164 -10.83 14.88 0.05
C LEU A 164 -12.34 14.71 -0.07
N ILE A 165 -12.84 13.65 -0.72
CA ILE A 165 -14.29 13.41 -0.86
C ILE A 165 -14.95 13.24 0.51
N ILE A 166 -14.39 12.37 1.36
CA ILE A 166 -14.99 12.11 2.68
C ILE A 166 -14.91 13.37 3.55
N SER A 167 -13.84 14.15 3.47
CA SER A 167 -13.74 15.42 4.20
C SER A 167 -14.76 16.45 3.73
N ALA A 168 -14.99 16.57 2.42
CA ALA A 168 -16.01 17.45 1.86
C ALA A 168 -17.43 17.04 2.27
N LEU A 169 -17.74 15.75 2.19
CA LEU A 169 -19.04 15.20 2.59
C LEU A 169 -19.32 15.43 4.09
N MET A 170 -18.34 15.18 4.96
CA MET A 170 -18.48 15.45 6.39
C MET A 170 -18.63 16.94 6.67
N ALA A 171 -17.84 17.82 6.03
CA ALA A 171 -17.99 19.26 6.22
C ALA A 171 -19.39 19.75 5.82
N ILE A 172 -19.94 19.25 4.71
CA ILE A 172 -21.31 19.56 4.29
C ILE A 172 -22.33 19.06 5.32
N PHE A 173 -22.14 17.85 5.85
CA PHE A 173 -23.00 17.28 6.88
C PHE A 173 -22.96 18.13 8.17
N ASP A 174 -21.77 18.49 8.65
CA ASP A 174 -21.58 19.31 9.85
C ASP A 174 -22.21 20.69 9.66
N ILE A 175 -21.98 21.36 8.53
CA ILE A 175 -22.59 22.65 8.19
C ILE A 175 -24.12 22.55 8.19
N SER A 176 -24.66 21.48 7.61
CA SER A 176 -26.11 21.26 7.51
C SER A 176 -26.72 21.00 8.89
N LEU A 177 -26.07 20.18 9.72
CA LEU A 177 -26.47 19.93 11.10
C LEU A 177 -26.48 21.23 11.90
N LEU A 178 -25.44 22.04 11.74
CA LEU A 178 -25.29 23.33 12.41
C LEU A 178 -26.39 24.32 11.99
N ALA A 179 -26.75 24.35 10.71
CA ALA A 179 -27.83 25.19 10.19
C ALA A 179 -29.20 24.77 10.76
N ILE A 180 -29.46 23.45 10.86
CA ILE A 180 -30.69 22.89 11.44
C ILE A 180 -30.78 23.20 12.94
N LEU A 181 -29.66 23.09 13.67
CA LEU A 181 -29.64 23.25 15.12
C LEU A 181 -29.77 24.72 15.55
N TYR A 182 -29.07 25.63 14.89
CA TYR A 182 -29.08 27.04 15.29
C TYR A 182 -30.31 27.81 14.80
N ARG A 183 -30.89 27.45 13.64
CA ARG A 183 -32.03 28.14 12.97
C ARG A 183 -31.88 29.67 12.85
N ASP A 184 -30.70 30.22 13.14
CA ASP A 184 -30.35 31.63 13.12
C ASP A 184 -29.00 31.80 12.41
N LEU A 185 -29.00 32.54 11.30
CA LEU A 185 -27.83 32.77 10.45
C LEU A 185 -26.69 33.48 11.20
N ARG A 186 -27.00 34.30 12.22
CA ARG A 186 -25.97 35.01 12.99
C ARG A 186 -25.15 34.05 13.85
N LEU A 187 -25.81 33.16 14.59
CA LEU A 187 -25.16 32.16 15.45
C LEU A 187 -24.36 31.16 14.61
N TRP A 188 -24.92 30.76 13.47
CA TRP A 188 -24.23 29.90 12.52
C TRP A 188 -22.95 30.56 11.98
N LEU A 189 -23.00 31.83 11.55
CA LEU A 189 -21.84 32.54 11.02
C LEU A 189 -20.74 32.72 12.08
N ILE A 190 -21.12 33.05 13.32
CA ILE A 190 -20.18 33.15 14.45
C ILE A 190 -19.46 31.82 14.65
N GLN A 191 -20.19 30.71 14.69
CA GLN A 191 -19.58 29.40 14.91
C GLN A 191 -18.64 29.00 13.76
N VAL A 192 -18.99 29.29 12.51
CA VAL A 192 -18.13 29.06 11.35
C VAL A 192 -16.84 29.88 11.44
N ILE A 193 -16.92 31.15 11.85
CA ILE A 193 -15.73 32.01 12.05
C ILE A 193 -14.85 31.47 13.18
N THR A 194 -15.46 31.06 14.30
CA THR A 194 -14.74 30.43 15.43
C THR A 194 -13.98 29.18 14.98
N LEU A 195 -14.63 28.30 14.21
CA LEU A 195 -14.00 27.10 13.66
C LEU A 195 -12.85 27.44 12.70
N ALA A 196 -13.08 28.37 11.78
CA ALA A 196 -12.07 28.80 10.82
C ALA A 196 -10.83 29.37 11.53
N PHE A 197 -11.02 30.14 12.60
CA PHE A 197 -9.93 30.62 13.43
C PHE A 197 -9.20 29.48 14.15
N GLY A 198 -9.93 28.53 14.76
CA GLY A 198 -9.33 27.38 15.44
C GLY A 198 -8.46 26.52 14.52
N ILE A 199 -8.95 26.20 13.31
CA ILE A 199 -8.20 25.46 12.30
C ILE A 199 -7.03 26.28 11.76
N GLY A 200 -7.24 27.56 11.47
CA GLY A 200 -6.18 28.46 11.01
C GLY A 200 -5.03 28.55 12.01
N ALA A 201 -5.35 28.71 13.30
CA ALA A 201 -4.37 28.75 14.38
C ALA A 201 -3.67 27.40 14.59
N MET A 202 -4.39 26.28 14.42
CA MET A 202 -3.80 24.94 14.40
C MET A 202 -2.77 24.79 13.26
N ILE A 203 -3.13 25.14 12.02
CA ILE A 203 -2.23 25.06 10.86
C ILE A 203 -1.01 25.96 11.06
N ALA A 204 -1.22 27.19 11.53
CA ALA A 204 -0.13 28.13 11.83
C ALA A 204 0.83 27.57 12.88
N SER A 205 0.29 26.99 13.96
CA SER A 205 1.08 26.40 15.04
C SER A 205 1.83 25.15 14.57
N MET A 206 1.20 24.29 13.77
CA MET A 206 1.85 23.11 13.20
C MET A 206 2.99 23.49 12.25
N LYS A 207 2.81 24.55 11.45
CA LYS A 207 3.85 25.09 10.58
C LYS A 207 5.04 25.63 11.41
N LEU A 208 4.76 26.32 12.51
CA LEU A 208 5.79 26.84 13.42
C LEU A 208 6.59 25.72 14.09
N LEU A 209 5.92 24.63 14.47
CA LEU A 209 6.50 23.44 15.10
C LEU A 209 7.19 22.49 14.11
N HIS A 210 7.28 22.85 12.82
CA HIS A 210 7.87 22.02 11.76
C HIS A 210 7.28 20.60 11.69
N ALA A 211 6.02 20.43 12.07
CA ALA A 211 5.36 19.13 12.03
C ALA A 211 5.05 18.74 10.57
N HIS A 212 5.61 17.64 10.09
CA HIS A 212 5.32 17.14 8.75
C HIS A 212 3.85 16.74 8.61
N LEU A 213 3.18 17.24 7.58
CA LEU A 213 1.81 16.83 7.25
C LEU A 213 1.83 15.42 6.66
N ASN A 214 1.51 14.43 7.50
CA ASN A 214 1.34 13.04 7.08
C ASN A 214 -0.16 12.67 7.00
N LEU A 215 -0.47 11.51 6.42
CA LEU A 215 -1.85 11.05 6.20
C LEU A 215 -2.70 11.07 7.48
N LEU A 216 -2.12 10.66 8.62
CA LEU A 216 -2.80 10.69 9.91
C LEU A 216 -2.98 12.11 10.46
N ASN A 217 -2.10 13.04 10.14
CA ASN A 217 -2.27 14.44 10.54
C ASN A 217 -3.43 15.08 9.78
N VAL A 218 -3.72 14.65 8.55
CA VAL A 218 -4.93 15.09 7.84
C VAL A 218 -6.21 14.65 8.56
N LEU A 219 -6.19 13.50 9.22
CA LEU A 219 -7.31 13.04 10.05
C LEU A 219 -7.52 13.93 11.30
N SER A 220 -6.44 14.49 11.85
CA SER A 220 -6.52 15.38 13.02
C SER A 220 -7.36 16.63 12.75
N PHE A 221 -7.30 17.23 11.55
CA PHE A 221 -8.14 18.39 11.21
C PHE A 221 -9.63 18.07 11.32
N ARG A 222 -10.04 16.87 10.89
CA ARG A 222 -11.44 16.43 10.99
C ARG A 222 -11.86 16.20 12.44
N LEU A 223 -10.98 15.61 13.24
CA LEU A 223 -11.26 15.38 14.65
C LEU A 223 -11.43 16.71 15.41
N VAL A 224 -10.55 17.67 15.13
CA VAL A 224 -10.60 19.01 15.71
C VAL A 224 -11.86 19.76 15.25
N LEU A 225 -12.25 19.63 13.98
CA LEU A 225 -13.51 20.17 13.47
C LEU A 225 -14.72 19.64 14.25
N ALA A 226 -14.84 18.32 14.42
CA ALA A 226 -15.95 17.71 15.14
C ALA A 226 -16.02 18.21 16.60
N ILE A 227 -14.90 18.15 17.32
CA ILE A 227 -14.81 18.59 18.72
C ILE A 227 -15.08 20.11 18.85
N GLY A 228 -14.62 20.91 17.88
CA GLY A 228 -14.85 22.34 17.87
C GLY A 228 -16.32 22.72 17.66
N VAL A 229 -17.03 21.96 16.81
CA VAL A 229 -18.50 22.08 16.69
C VAL A 229 -19.17 21.73 18.01
N ASP A 230 -18.78 20.63 18.67
CA ASP A 230 -19.37 20.19 19.93
C ASP A 230 -19.26 21.26 21.03
N TYR A 231 -18.11 21.94 21.15
CA TYR A 231 -17.96 23.04 22.12
C TYR A 231 -18.90 24.21 21.84
N GLY A 232 -19.08 24.59 20.56
CA GLY A 232 -20.04 25.63 20.19
C GLY A 232 -21.48 25.23 20.50
N ILE A 233 -21.85 23.98 20.18
CA ILE A 233 -23.18 23.45 20.48
C ILE A 233 -23.44 23.44 21.99
N TYR A 234 -22.47 22.99 22.78
CA TYR A 234 -22.60 22.93 24.24
C TYR A 234 -22.80 24.32 24.85
N VAL A 235 -22.01 25.32 24.41
CA VAL A 235 -22.18 26.71 24.83
C VAL A 235 -23.58 27.22 24.50
N VAL A 236 -24.11 26.95 23.30
CA VAL A 236 -25.46 27.37 22.93
C VAL A 236 -26.55 26.66 23.72
N LEU A 237 -26.42 25.34 23.91
CA LEU A 237 -27.41 24.56 24.65
C LEU A 237 -27.51 25.02 26.11
N VAL A 238 -26.36 25.27 26.75
CA VAL A 238 -26.33 25.80 28.13
C VAL A 238 -26.89 27.21 28.15
N TRP A 239 -26.50 28.09 27.21
CA TRP A 239 -27.05 29.44 27.12
C TRP A 239 -28.58 29.47 26.97
N GLN A 240 -29.15 28.55 26.18
CA GLN A 240 -30.61 28.43 26.03
C GLN A 240 -31.31 27.93 27.29
N LYS A 241 -30.66 27.09 28.10
CA LYS A 241 -31.22 26.54 29.36
C LYS A 241 -31.13 27.53 30.53
N THR A 242 -30.09 28.36 30.60
CA THR A 242 -29.85 29.30 31.71
C THR A 242 -30.70 30.58 31.62
N ARG A 243 -32.00 30.45 31.33
CA ARG A 243 -32.91 31.57 31.05
C ARG A 243 -33.31 32.40 32.30
N GLU A 244 -32.93 31.99 33.51
CA GLU A 244 -33.41 32.62 34.77
C GLU A 244 -32.35 33.01 35.82
N ILE A 245 -31.04 32.79 35.60
CA ILE A 245 -30.04 33.15 36.62
C ILE A 245 -28.97 34.05 36.00
N GLU A 246 -28.82 35.22 36.60
CA GLU A 246 -27.79 36.23 36.32
C GLU A 246 -26.48 35.63 35.80
N HIS A 247 -26.07 36.06 34.60
CA HIS A 247 -24.68 36.25 34.18
C HIS A 247 -23.64 35.18 34.54
N ASP A 248 -23.99 33.92 34.79
CA ASP A 248 -23.01 32.90 35.17
C ASP A 248 -22.31 32.32 33.93
N VAL A 249 -21.61 33.20 33.23
CA VAL A 249 -20.57 32.90 32.23
C VAL A 249 -19.61 31.84 32.81
N ALA A 250 -19.34 31.88 34.12
CA ALA A 250 -18.51 30.88 34.78
C ALA A 250 -19.16 29.49 34.85
N GLY A 251 -20.49 29.39 34.89
CA GLY A 251 -21.25 28.14 34.82
C GLY A 251 -21.16 27.42 33.46
N VAL A 252 -20.96 28.18 32.36
CA VAL A 252 -20.76 27.63 31.01
C VAL A 252 -19.28 27.33 30.73
N VAL A 253 -18.39 28.22 31.17
CA VAL A 253 -16.95 28.11 30.88
C VAL A 253 -16.32 26.97 31.65
N LYS A 254 -16.68 26.73 32.92
CA LYS A 254 -16.04 25.67 33.74
C LYS A 254 -16.19 24.27 33.14
N PRO A 255 -17.39 23.80 32.73
CA PRO A 255 -17.54 22.47 32.13
C PRO A 255 -16.84 22.35 30.76
N VAL A 256 -16.94 23.38 29.92
CA VAL A 256 -16.31 23.38 28.58
C VAL A 256 -14.79 23.39 28.69
N LEU A 257 -14.24 24.18 29.61
CA LEU A 257 -12.81 24.25 29.86
C LEU A 257 -12.28 22.94 30.47
N LEU A 258 -13.03 22.31 31.38
CA LEU A 258 -12.69 20.99 31.92
C LEU A 258 -12.69 19.92 30.82
N ALA A 259 -13.75 19.85 29.99
CA ALA A 259 -13.83 18.92 28.87
C ALA A 259 -12.73 19.17 27.81
N GLY A 260 -12.38 20.43 27.56
CA GLY A 260 -11.28 20.81 26.70
C GLY A 260 -9.92 20.36 27.22
N LEU A 261 -9.61 20.64 28.48
CA LEU A 261 -8.33 20.26 29.09
C LEU A 261 -8.16 18.74 29.19
N THR A 262 -9.23 17.98 29.48
CA THR A 262 -9.15 16.52 29.49
C THR A 262 -8.91 15.95 28.10
N ALA A 263 -9.54 16.51 27.06
CA ALA A 263 -9.31 16.11 25.68
C ALA A 263 -7.88 16.46 25.21
N VAL A 264 -7.40 17.67 25.50
CA VAL A 264 -6.00 18.08 25.22
C VAL A 264 -5.02 17.16 25.94
N SER A 265 -5.28 16.78 27.19
CA SER A 265 -4.43 15.86 27.95
C SER A 265 -4.47 14.44 27.36
N GLY A 266 -5.65 13.97 26.94
CA GLY A 266 -5.83 12.67 26.31
C GLY A 266 -5.04 12.55 25.01
N PHE A 267 -5.24 13.47 24.07
CA PHE A 267 -4.49 13.50 22.81
C PHE A 267 -3.02 13.87 23.01
N GLY A 268 -2.71 14.73 23.99
CA GLY A 268 -1.35 15.07 24.36
C GLY A 268 -0.56 13.87 24.87
N SER A 269 -1.20 12.93 25.57
CA SER A 269 -0.54 11.69 26.02
C SER A 269 -0.03 10.83 24.85
N LEU A 270 -0.69 10.88 23.68
CA LEU A 270 -0.23 10.17 22.48
C LEU A 270 1.10 10.71 21.96
N ALA A 271 1.51 11.92 22.36
CA ALA A 271 2.83 12.44 22.03
C ALA A 271 3.96 11.58 22.62
N LEU A 272 3.71 10.85 23.71
CA LEU A 272 4.68 9.93 24.32
C LEU A 272 4.70 8.54 23.66
N ALA A 273 3.84 8.29 22.66
CA ALA A 273 3.83 7.03 21.95
C ALA A 273 5.15 6.82 21.17
N ARG A 274 5.62 5.57 21.10
CA ARG A 274 6.82 5.20 20.31
C ARG A 274 6.57 5.15 18.80
N ASN A 275 5.34 5.41 18.35
CA ASN A 275 4.97 5.37 16.94
C ASN A 275 4.87 6.83 16.40
N PRO A 276 5.76 7.24 15.48
CA PRO A 276 5.76 8.60 14.92
C PRO A 276 4.42 9.05 14.34
N ALA A 277 3.64 8.10 13.81
CA ALA A 277 2.34 8.38 13.23
C ALA A 277 1.30 8.75 14.30
N LEU A 278 1.33 8.08 15.46
CA LEU A 278 0.46 8.39 16.61
C LEU A 278 0.92 9.66 17.34
N THR A 279 2.23 9.85 17.47
CA THR A 279 2.83 11.07 18.06
C THR A 279 2.41 12.31 17.28
N GLY A 280 2.53 12.28 15.95
CA GLY A 280 2.13 13.40 15.09
C GLY A 280 0.63 13.73 15.19
N LEU A 281 -0.22 12.70 15.18
CA LEU A 281 -1.66 12.86 15.33
C LEU A 281 -2.03 13.42 16.71
N GLY A 282 -1.42 12.91 17.78
CA GLY A 282 -1.67 13.36 19.15
C GLY A 282 -1.33 14.84 19.36
N ILE A 283 -0.15 15.26 18.90
CA ILE A 283 0.29 16.66 18.97
C ILE A 283 -0.64 17.57 18.16
N ALA A 284 -0.97 17.17 16.92
CA ALA A 284 -1.85 17.96 16.06
C ALA A 284 -3.25 18.13 16.67
N CYS A 285 -3.86 17.05 17.17
CA CYS A 285 -5.16 17.08 17.85
C CYS A 285 -5.12 17.94 19.12
N ALA A 286 -4.09 17.78 19.96
CA ALA A 286 -3.96 18.55 21.20
C ALA A 286 -3.89 20.06 20.94
N ILE A 287 -3.09 20.47 19.95
CA ILE A 287 -2.97 21.88 19.52
C ILE A 287 -4.30 22.38 18.95
N GLY A 288 -4.94 21.59 18.08
CA GLY A 288 -6.20 21.98 17.46
C GLY A 288 -7.34 22.11 18.47
N ILE A 289 -7.47 21.18 19.41
CA ILE A 289 -8.47 21.25 20.49
C ILE A 289 -8.19 22.45 21.39
N PHE A 290 -6.93 22.70 21.75
CA PHE A 290 -6.56 23.87 22.54
C PHE A 290 -6.96 25.18 21.84
N TRP A 291 -6.62 25.34 20.56
CA TRP A 291 -7.01 26.53 19.80
C TRP A 291 -8.51 26.64 19.57
N SER A 292 -9.20 25.51 19.37
CA SER A 292 -10.66 25.50 19.26
C SER A 292 -11.34 25.89 20.58
N LEU A 293 -10.78 25.47 21.72
CA LEU A 293 -11.27 25.85 23.04
C LEU A 293 -11.10 27.36 23.27
N VAL A 294 -9.90 27.88 22.99
CA VAL A 294 -9.61 29.31 23.06
C VAL A 294 -10.56 30.09 22.13
N ALA A 295 -10.73 29.64 20.89
CA ALA A 295 -11.62 30.27 19.93
C ALA A 295 -13.07 30.31 20.45
N THR A 296 -13.59 29.20 20.98
CA THR A 296 -14.96 29.14 21.52
C THR A 296 -15.14 30.07 22.72
N ILE A 297 -14.17 30.16 23.62
CA ILE A 297 -14.25 31.04 24.79
C ILE A 297 -14.15 32.53 24.39
N PHE A 298 -13.30 32.88 23.43
CA PHE A 298 -13.08 34.27 23.02
C PHE A 298 -14.06 34.80 21.96
N PHE A 299 -14.58 33.95 21.08
CA PHE A 299 -15.46 34.37 19.98
C PHE A 299 -16.92 33.94 20.21
N THR A 300 -17.17 32.67 20.50
CA THR A 300 -18.55 32.16 20.63
C THR A 300 -19.20 32.67 21.93
N LEU A 301 -18.48 32.67 23.05
CA LEU A 301 -19.03 33.08 24.35
C LEU A 301 -19.48 34.57 24.38
N PRO A 302 -18.66 35.55 23.94
CA PRO A 302 -19.07 36.97 23.97
C PRO A 302 -20.14 37.28 22.94
N ALA A 303 -20.10 36.60 21.79
CA ALA A 303 -21.09 36.79 20.73
C ALA A 303 -22.47 36.24 21.14
N MET A 304 -22.52 35.15 21.92
CA MET A 304 -23.74 34.63 22.53
C MET A 304 -24.27 35.56 23.62
N ALA A 305 -23.40 36.15 24.44
CA ALA A 305 -23.77 37.15 25.44
C ALA A 305 -24.33 38.45 24.83
N ALA A 306 -23.81 38.86 23.66
CA ALA A 306 -24.29 40.01 22.92
C ALA A 306 -25.58 39.74 22.10
N ALA A 307 -25.85 38.47 21.77
CA ALA A 307 -27.06 38.07 21.05
C ALA A 307 -28.24 37.96 22.04
N LYS A 308 -29.21 38.89 21.95
CA LYS A 308 -30.45 38.81 22.74
C LYS A 308 -31.14 37.45 22.50
N PRO A 309 -31.54 36.72 23.56
CA PRO A 309 -32.25 35.47 23.40
C PRO A 309 -33.55 35.73 22.62
N LYS A 310 -33.77 34.98 21.53
CA LYS A 310 -35.06 34.99 20.83
C LYS A 310 -36.15 34.46 21.77
N ARG A 311 -37.28 35.16 21.78
CA ARG A 311 -38.49 34.79 22.52
C ARG A 311 -38.99 33.43 22.06
#